data_AF-A0A3N9P3Q9-F1
#
_entry.id   AF-A0A3N9P3Q9-F1
#
_cell.length_a   1.000
_cell.length_b   1.000
_cell.length_c   1.000
_cell.angle_alpha   90.00
_cell.angle_beta   90.00
_cell.angle_gamma   90.00
#
_symmetry.space_group_name_H-M   'P 1'
#
loop_
_entity.id
_entity.type
_entity.pdbx_description
1 polymer ?
#
loop_
_entity_poly.entity_id
_entity_poly.type
_entity_poly.pdbx_seq_one_letter_code
_entity_poly.pdbx_strand_id
1 'polypeptide(L)'
;MEQRDRVARRKAPKLKIKEIVIILYLSEQGTEYSHKDLQTLLSLNFRELDNLVQKLIDNEYIKYTSYGGYIVTGKGESFLSQYNLSDFSVIGSLKDDHRYINMKPNFLDLYIPKDFKFKI
;
A
#
# COMPACT_ATOMS: atom_id res chain seq x y z
N MET A 1 26.00 -26.60 23.21
CA MET A 1 25.10 -25.46 22.97
C MET A 1 25.25 -25.04 21.52
N GLU A 2 24.32 -25.43 20.65
CA GLU A 2 24.11 -24.75 19.36
C GLU A 2 22.62 -24.90 19.03
N GLN A 3 21.83 -23.92 19.47
CA GLN A 3 20.45 -23.76 19.00
C GLN A 3 20.53 -23.32 17.55
N ARG A 4 20.42 -24.27 16.62
CA ARG A 4 20.17 -23.97 15.22
C ARG A 4 18.74 -23.49 15.11
N ASP A 5 18.58 -22.17 15.04
CA ASP A 5 17.33 -21.50 14.72
C ASP A 5 16.70 -22.14 13.48
N ARG A 6 15.68 -22.96 13.73
CA ARG A 6 14.76 -23.38 12.69
C ARG A 6 13.89 -22.17 12.40
N VAL A 7 14.36 -21.31 11.49
CA VAL A 7 13.47 -20.36 10.83
C VAL A 7 12.47 -21.20 10.04
N ALA A 8 11.33 -21.50 10.68
CA ALA A 8 10.21 -22.14 10.03
C ALA A 8 9.91 -21.33 8.77
N ARG A 9 10.04 -21.95 7.60
CA ARG A 9 9.67 -21.34 6.32
C ARG A 9 8.19 -20.96 6.41
N ARG A 10 7.91 -19.70 6.75
CA ARG A 10 6.54 -19.18 6.82
C ARG A 10 5.95 -19.35 5.42
N LYS A 11 4.78 -20.01 5.32
CA LYS A 11 4.06 -20.11 4.04
C LYS A 11 3.82 -18.71 3.50
N ALA A 12 3.90 -18.55 2.18
CA ALA A 12 3.66 -17.27 1.54
C ALA A 12 2.30 -16.68 1.95
N PRO A 13 2.19 -15.34 2.09
CA PRO A 13 0.94 -14.70 2.44
C PRO A 13 -0.13 -15.04 1.40
N LYS A 14 -1.33 -15.39 1.89
CA LYS A 14 -2.49 -15.70 1.02
C LYS A 14 -3.02 -14.45 0.32
N LEU A 15 -2.75 -13.27 0.88
CA LEU A 15 -3.14 -11.97 0.34
C LEU A 15 -2.14 -11.45 -0.68
N LYS A 16 -2.65 -10.77 -1.71
CA LYS A 16 -1.86 -10.06 -2.71
C LYS A 16 -1.32 -8.75 -2.13
N ILE A 17 -0.23 -8.23 -2.70
CA ILE A 17 0.42 -7.00 -2.22
C ILE A 17 -0.56 -5.83 -2.07
N LYS A 18 -1.42 -5.59 -3.07
CA LYS A 18 -2.41 -4.50 -3.02
C LYS A 18 -3.41 -4.66 -1.85
N GLU A 19 -3.80 -5.89 -1.54
CA GLU A 19 -4.69 -6.19 -0.41
C GLU A 19 -3.98 -5.93 0.93
N ILE A 20 -2.70 -6.30 1.03
CA ILE A 20 -1.86 -6.05 2.21
C ILE A 20 -1.69 -4.53 2.45
N VAL A 21 -1.44 -3.75 1.39
CA VAL A 21 -1.29 -2.30 1.48
C VAL A 21 -2.58 -1.63 1.95
N ILE A 22 -3.76 -2.10 1.53
CA ILE A 22 -5.04 -1.60 2.02
C ILE A 22 -5.17 -1.84 3.54
N ILE A 23 -4.84 -3.04 4.01
CA ILE A 23 -4.91 -3.36 5.45
C ILE A 23 -3.94 -2.48 6.24
N LEU A 24 -2.71 -2.29 5.77
CA LEU A 24 -1.71 -1.42 6.39
C LEU A 24 -2.19 0.04 6.48
N TYR A 25 -2.68 0.59 5.36
CA TYR A 25 -3.19 1.96 5.33
C TYR A 25 -4.34 2.15 6.33
N LEU A 26 -5.26 1.17 6.41
CA LEU A 26 -6.39 1.23 7.33
C LEU A 26 -5.98 0.99 8.79
N SER A 27 -4.95 0.20 9.08
CA SER A 27 -4.42 0.06 10.45
C SER A 27 -3.81 1.37 10.96
N GLU A 28 -3.23 2.17 10.07
CA GLU A 28 -2.62 3.46 10.44
C GLU A 28 -3.65 4.61 10.51
N GLN A 29 -4.54 4.74 9.52
CA GLN A 29 -5.53 5.83 9.46
C GLN A 29 -6.80 5.55 10.28
N GLY A 30 -7.13 4.28 10.50
CA GLY A 30 -8.39 3.89 11.12
C GLY A 30 -9.60 4.47 10.38
N THR A 31 -10.49 5.13 11.13
CA THR A 31 -11.73 5.70 10.60
C THR A 31 -11.54 6.96 9.76
N GLU A 32 -10.36 7.58 9.77
CA GLU A 32 -10.06 8.79 8.98
C GLU A 32 -9.61 8.48 7.55
N TYR A 33 -9.82 7.25 7.09
CA TYR A 33 -9.41 6.79 5.77
C TYR A 33 -9.95 7.66 4.62
N SER A 34 -9.12 7.87 3.60
CA SER A 34 -9.50 8.52 2.34
C SER A 34 -9.49 7.49 1.22
N HIS A 35 -10.65 7.28 0.59
CA HIS A 35 -10.74 6.37 -0.57
C HIS A 35 -9.84 6.85 -1.72
N LYS A 36 -9.71 8.17 -1.90
CA LYS A 36 -8.87 8.78 -2.93
C LYS A 36 -7.37 8.50 -2.69
N ASP A 37 -6.94 8.47 -1.43
CA ASP A 37 -5.54 8.18 -1.10
C ASP A 37 -5.17 6.75 -1.49
N LEU A 38 -6.06 5.79 -1.22
CA LEU A 38 -5.88 4.41 -1.65
C LEU A 38 -5.87 4.27 -3.17
N GLN A 39 -6.72 5.02 -3.89
CA GLN A 39 -6.69 5.04 -5.36
C GLN A 39 -5.34 5.53 -5.89
N THR A 40 -4.80 6.61 -5.31
CA THR A 40 -3.48 7.16 -5.65
C THR A 40 -2.37 6.17 -5.32
N LEU A 41 -2.32 5.69 -4.06
CA LEU A 41 -1.29 4.78 -3.56
C LEU A 41 -1.18 3.49 -4.37
N LEU A 42 -2.32 2.97 -4.83
CA LEU A 42 -2.39 1.68 -5.53
C LEU A 42 -2.49 1.83 -7.05
N SER A 43 -2.60 3.07 -7.55
CA SER A 43 -2.89 3.40 -8.95
C SER A 43 -4.08 2.59 -9.48
N LEU A 44 -5.20 2.66 -8.77
CA LEU A 44 -6.43 1.92 -9.07
C LEU A 44 -7.58 2.87 -9.37
N ASN A 45 -8.46 2.46 -10.29
CA ASN A 45 -9.74 3.14 -10.42
C ASN A 45 -10.71 2.73 -9.29
N PHE A 46 -11.83 3.44 -9.18
CA PHE A 46 -12.80 3.26 -8.10
C PHE A 46 -13.32 1.81 -8.03
N ARG A 47 -13.69 1.23 -9.18
CA ARG A 47 -14.24 -0.13 -9.24
C ARG A 47 -13.22 -1.18 -8.83
N GLU A 48 -11.96 -1.03 -9.23
CA GLU A 48 -10.90 -1.96 -8.85
C GLU A 48 -10.62 -1.92 -7.35
N LEU A 49 -10.58 -0.72 -6.77
CA LEU A 49 -10.39 -0.55 -5.33
C LEU A 49 -11.58 -1.11 -4.55
N ASP A 50 -12.81 -0.80 -4.96
CA ASP A 50 -14.04 -1.31 -4.33
C ASP A 50 -14.08 -2.85 -4.35
N ASN A 51 -13.75 -3.48 -5.47
CA ASN A 51 -13.67 -4.95 -5.55
C ASN A 51 -12.65 -5.55 -4.56
N LEU A 52 -11.50 -4.90 -4.37
CA LEU A 52 -10.50 -5.36 -3.40
C LEU A 52 -10.99 -5.17 -1.95
N VAL A 53 -11.61 -4.03 -1.67
CA VAL A 53 -12.19 -3.73 -0.36
C VAL A 53 -13.30 -4.74 -0.02
N GLN A 54 -14.24 -5.00 -0.93
CA GLN A 54 -15.28 -6.01 -0.73
C GLN A 54 -14.70 -7.39 -0.47
N LYS A 55 -13.69 -7.80 -1.25
CA LYS A 55 -13.01 -9.08 -1.01
C LYS A 55 -12.37 -9.13 0.39
N LEU A 56 -11.80 -8.04 0.88
CA LEU A 56 -11.23 -7.98 2.23
C LEU A 56 -12.31 -8.04 3.32
N ILE A 57 -13.50 -7.49 3.07
CA ILE A 57 -14.67 -7.61 3.95
C ILE A 57 -15.19 -9.04 3.99
N ASP A 58 -15.40 -9.67 2.83
CA ASP A 58 -15.89 -11.06 2.71
C ASP A 58 -14.94 -12.06 3.40
N ASN A 59 -13.65 -11.75 3.39
CA ASN A 59 -12.63 -12.55 4.07
C ASN A 59 -12.33 -12.07 5.50
N GLU A 60 -13.14 -11.15 6.04
CA GLU A 60 -13.11 -10.65 7.42
C GLU A 60 -11.79 -10.00 7.84
N TYR A 61 -10.98 -9.49 6.91
CA TYR A 61 -9.75 -8.76 7.26
C TYR A 61 -10.04 -7.32 7.70
N ILE A 62 -11.10 -6.73 7.14
CA ILE A 62 -11.60 -5.40 7.49
C ILE A 62 -13.12 -5.46 7.66
N LYS A 63 -13.70 -4.46 8.31
CA LYS A 63 -15.16 -4.30 8.39
C LYS A 63 -15.56 -2.84 8.29
N TYR A 64 -16.73 -2.60 7.71
CA TYR A 64 -17.33 -1.27 7.67
C TYR A 64 -17.95 -0.91 9.03
N THR A 65 -17.80 0.34 9.45
CA THR A 65 -18.36 0.86 10.71
C THR A 65 -19.62 1.68 10.44
N SER A 66 -20.53 1.71 11.42
CA SER A 66 -21.74 2.54 11.37
C SER A 66 -21.45 4.05 11.27
N TYR A 67 -20.22 4.47 11.55
CA TYR A 67 -19.77 5.87 11.52
C TYR A 67 -19.17 6.29 10.17
N GLY A 68 -19.22 5.43 9.14
CA GLY A 68 -18.77 5.79 7.78
C GLY A 68 -17.33 5.40 7.44
N GLY A 69 -16.75 4.44 8.17
CA GLY A 69 -15.33 4.08 8.11
C GLY A 69 -15.06 2.61 7.81
N TYR A 70 -13.82 2.25 7.51
CA TYR A 70 -13.34 0.86 7.62
C TYR A 70 -12.41 0.74 8.83
N ILE A 71 -12.48 -0.39 9.52
CA ILE A 71 -11.51 -0.76 10.55
C ILE A 71 -10.97 -2.15 10.28
N VAL A 72 -9.71 -2.36 10.64
CA VAL A 72 -9.05 -3.66 10.58
C VAL A 72 -9.62 -4.54 11.69
N THR A 73 -9.95 -5.79 11.37
CA THR A 73 -10.46 -6.74 12.36
C THR A 73 -9.30 -7.41 13.11
N GLY A 74 -9.59 -8.15 14.18
CA GLY A 74 -8.56 -8.97 14.85
C GLY A 74 -7.86 -9.97 13.93
N LYS A 75 -8.52 -10.42 12.85
CA LYS A 75 -7.93 -11.28 11.81
C LYS A 75 -6.95 -10.51 10.93
N GLY A 76 -7.27 -9.27 10.57
CA GLY A 76 -6.36 -8.35 9.88
C GLY A 76 -5.12 -8.04 10.70
N GLU A 77 -5.30 -7.69 11.97
CA GLU A 77 -4.19 -7.42 12.89
C GLU A 77 -3.28 -8.64 13.09
N SER A 78 -3.89 -9.82 13.28
CA SER A 78 -3.15 -11.08 13.41
C SER A 78 -2.35 -11.39 12.14
N PHE A 79 -2.92 -11.10 10.96
CA PHE A 79 -2.22 -11.26 9.70
C PHE A 79 -1.01 -10.32 9.62
N LEU A 80 -1.16 -9.03 9.92
CA LEU A 80 -0.04 -8.08 9.91
C LEU A 80 1.07 -8.54 10.88
N SER A 81 0.71 -8.91 12.10
CA SER A 81 1.66 -9.39 13.11
C SER A 81 2.37 -10.68 12.68
N GLN A 82 1.65 -11.65 12.10
CA GLN A 82 2.23 -12.92 11.61
C GLN A 82 3.35 -12.71 10.58
N TYR A 83 3.27 -11.64 9.79
CA TYR A 83 4.26 -11.30 8.76
C TYR A 83 5.18 -10.14 9.16
N ASN A 84 5.17 -9.72 10.44
CA ASN A 84 5.95 -8.59 10.96
C ASN A 84 5.70 -7.28 10.19
N LEU A 85 4.45 -7.05 9.77
CA LEU A 85 4.05 -5.89 8.98
C LEU A 85 3.47 -4.76 9.84
N SER A 86 3.22 -4.99 11.13
CA SER A 86 2.59 -4.01 12.03
C SER A 86 3.38 -2.70 12.18
N ASP A 87 4.69 -2.73 11.96
CA ASP A 87 5.57 -1.55 12.08
C ASP A 87 5.77 -0.81 10.73
N PHE A 88 5.20 -1.30 9.63
CA PHE A 88 5.33 -0.66 8.33
C PHE A 88 4.35 0.50 8.19
N SER A 89 4.86 1.68 7.81
CA SER A 89 4.03 2.81 7.43
C SER A 89 3.95 2.97 5.91
N VAL A 90 2.75 2.98 5.37
CA VAL A 90 2.49 3.31 3.95
C VAL A 90 2.10 4.78 3.76
N ILE A 91 1.62 5.46 4.80
CA ILE A 91 1.25 6.89 4.75
C ILE A 91 2.46 7.77 4.45
N GLY A 92 3.66 7.40 4.93
CA GLY A 92 4.89 8.14 4.63
C GLY A 92 5.10 8.36 3.12
N SER A 93 4.68 7.40 2.29
CA SER A 93 4.77 7.50 0.83
C SER A 93 3.80 8.52 0.22
N LEU A 94 2.65 8.77 0.85
CA LEU A 94 1.67 9.77 0.41
C LEU A 94 2.12 11.20 0.75
N LYS A 95 2.83 11.39 1.87
CA LYS A 95 3.33 12.71 2.29
C LYS A 95 4.53 13.18 1.47
N ASP A 96 5.21 12.27 0.79
CA ASP A 96 6.35 12.57 -0.09
C ASP A 96 5.98 13.06 -1.49
N ASP A 97 4.68 13.16 -1.82
CA ASP A 97 4.22 13.76 -3.08
C ASP A 97 4.64 15.24 -3.24
N HIS A 98 4.98 15.93 -2.15
CA HIS A 98 5.56 17.28 -2.24
C HIS A 98 7.00 17.31 -2.78
N ARG A 99 7.70 16.17 -2.88
CA ARG A 99 9.07 16.13 -3.44
C ARG A 99 9.08 15.93 -4.95
N TYR A 100 8.08 15.23 -5.51
CA TYR A 100 8.02 14.98 -6.95
C TYR A 100 7.32 16.09 -7.74
N ILE A 101 6.41 16.85 -7.11
CA ILE A 101 5.72 17.98 -7.77
C ILE A 101 6.66 19.21 -7.93
N ASN A 102 7.78 19.27 -7.20
CA ASN A 102 8.75 20.37 -7.24
C ASN A 102 10.08 20.03 -7.94
N MET A 103 10.24 18.84 -8.53
CA MET A 103 11.31 18.64 -9.51
C MET A 103 10.91 19.38 -10.79
N LYS A 104 11.37 20.63 -10.92
CA LYS A 104 11.54 21.23 -12.26
C LYS A 104 12.25 20.16 -13.10
N PRO A 105 11.71 19.75 -14.27
CA PRO A 105 12.37 18.76 -15.10
C PRO A 105 13.78 19.27 -15.39
N ASN A 106 14.78 18.63 -14.79
CA ASN A 106 16.16 18.89 -15.14
C ASN A 106 16.41 18.15 -16.44
N PHE A 107 16.18 18.84 -17.57
CA PHE A 107 16.34 18.32 -18.93
C PHE A 107 17.77 17.84 -19.25
N LEU A 108 18.70 17.90 -18.30
CA LEU A 108 20.08 17.48 -18.45
C LEU A 108 20.28 15.96 -18.57
N ASP A 109 19.30 15.15 -18.16
CA ASP A 109 19.39 13.69 -18.21
C ASP A 109 18.49 13.03 -19.28
N LEU A 110 17.97 13.81 -20.23
CA LEU A 110 17.28 13.26 -21.40
C LEU A 110 18.31 12.67 -22.36
N TYR A 111 18.34 11.35 -22.47
CA TYR A 111 19.11 10.65 -23.50
C TYR A 111 18.59 11.05 -24.89
N ILE A 112 19.40 11.79 -25.64
CA ILE A 112 19.14 12.16 -27.03
C ILE A 112 19.93 11.18 -27.93
N PRO A 113 19.25 10.33 -28.73
CA PRO A 113 19.91 9.48 -29.71
C PRO A 113 20.76 10.33 -30.67
N LYS A 114 21.93 9.82 -31.07
CA LYS A 114 23.00 10.55 -31.81
C LYS A 114 22.55 11.35 -33.04
N ASP A 115 21.41 10.99 -33.64
CA ASP A 115 20.92 11.58 -34.89
C ASP A 115 19.75 12.57 -34.70
N PHE A 116 19.30 12.82 -33.47
CA PHE A 116 18.26 13.80 -33.19
C PHE A 116 18.85 15.20 -33.01
N LYS A 117 18.57 16.11 -33.94
CA LYS A 117 18.85 17.54 -33.77
C LYS A 117 17.61 18.23 -33.23
N PHE A 118 17.72 18.86 -32.06
CA PHE A 118 16.73 19.82 -31.60
C PHE A 118 16.73 21.01 -32.57
N LYS A 119 15.58 21.28 -33.17
CA LYS A 119 15.34 22.50 -33.93
C LYS A 119 14.88 23.55 -32.92
N ILE A 120 15.77 24.49 -32.59
CA ILE A 120 15.42 25.72 -31.86
C ILE A 120 14.71 26.66 -32.83
#